data_AF-A0A259MDL1-F1
#
_entry.id   AF-A0A259MDL1-F1
#
_cell.length_a   1.000
_cell.length_b   1.000
_cell.length_c   1.000
_cell.angle_alpha   90.00
_cell.angle_beta   90.00
_cell.angle_gamma   90.00
#
_symmetry.space_group_name_H-M   'P 1'
#
loop_
_entity.id
_entity.type
_entity.pdbx_description
1 polymer ?
#
loop_
_entity_poly.entity_id
_entity_poly.type
_entity_poly.pdbx_seq_one_letter_code
_entity_poly.pdbx_strand_id
1 'polypeptide(L)'
;AALYQGQLHTLKDGSSLMLFHERECGEDYLTHAICCGELMRALGHALQIEVADSGITLQLQLGLTLGSDLEELGQAELLLSDSALDALALSQHSRNLLLVEQRVAQDTLARQRARIRPIASPEGASCVERLLDPYPALLERQLTRMHDSRAH
;
A
#
# COMPACT_ATOMS: atom_id res chain seq x y z
N ALA A 1 -6.30 6.35 4.75
CA ALA A 1 -6.20 7.54 3.88
C ALA A 1 -5.67 8.76 4.65
N ALA A 2 -6.46 9.38 5.55
CA ALA A 2 -6.10 10.65 6.20
C ALA A 2 -4.74 10.66 6.93
N LEU A 3 -4.36 9.53 7.56
CA LEU A 3 -3.12 9.45 8.31
C LEU A 3 -1.85 9.61 7.45
N TYR A 4 -1.93 9.24 6.17
CA TYR A 4 -0.83 9.35 5.19
C TYR A 4 -1.18 10.26 4.02
N GLN A 5 -2.20 11.12 4.17
CA GLN A 5 -2.61 12.10 3.16
C GLN A 5 -2.93 11.50 1.76
N GLY A 6 -3.27 10.21 1.71
CA GLY A 6 -3.67 9.55 0.47
C GLY A 6 -5.15 9.77 0.15
N GLN A 7 -5.46 9.94 -1.14
CA GLN A 7 -6.83 9.98 -1.66
C GLN A 7 -7.32 8.55 -1.90
N LEU A 8 -8.55 8.22 -1.48
CA LEU A 8 -9.11 6.87 -1.58
C LEU A 8 -10.25 6.84 -2.61
N HIS A 9 -10.17 5.90 -3.55
CA HIS A 9 -11.22 5.62 -4.53
C HIS A 9 -11.68 4.18 -4.37
N THR A 10 -12.94 3.98 -3.97
CA THR A 10 -13.56 2.65 -3.91
C THR A 10 -14.08 2.25 -5.29
N LEU A 11 -13.76 1.04 -5.72
CA LEU A 11 -14.14 0.52 -7.03
C LEU A 11 -15.44 -0.28 -6.96
N LYS A 12 -16.08 -0.47 -8.11
CA LYS A 12 -17.36 -1.20 -8.19
C LYS A 12 -17.27 -2.67 -7.80
N ASP A 13 -16.09 -3.26 -7.92
CA ASP A 13 -15.80 -4.65 -7.55
C ASP A 13 -15.42 -4.80 -6.06
N GLY A 14 -15.47 -3.72 -5.27
CA GLY A 14 -15.12 -3.70 -3.86
C GLY A 14 -13.63 -3.51 -3.57
N SER A 15 -12.77 -3.47 -4.60
CA SER A 15 -11.37 -3.10 -4.43
C SER A 15 -11.22 -1.59 -4.18
N SER A 16 -10.00 -1.16 -3.86
CA SER A 16 -9.70 0.23 -3.55
C SER A 16 -8.41 0.66 -4.23
N LEU A 17 -8.42 1.84 -4.83
CA LEU A 17 -7.24 2.53 -5.31
C LEU A 17 -6.91 3.67 -4.36
N MET A 18 -5.64 3.80 -3.98
CA MET A 18 -5.15 4.91 -3.18
C MET A 18 -4.12 5.70 -3.96
N LEU A 19 -4.34 7.00 -4.10
CA LEU A 19 -3.40 7.92 -4.76
C LEU A 19 -2.65 8.72 -3.69
N PHE A 20 -1.32 8.71 -3.77
CA PHE A 20 -0.42 9.54 -2.97
C PHE A 20 0.30 10.46 -3.93
N HIS A 21 0.19 11.76 -3.72
CA HIS A 21 0.69 12.75 -4.66
C HIS A 21 1.55 13.81 -3.96
N GLU A 22 2.50 14.37 -4.70
CA GLU A 22 3.45 15.36 -4.19
C GLU A 22 2.76 16.62 -3.69
N ARG A 23 1.63 17.00 -4.29
CA ARG A 23 0.83 18.16 -3.86
C ARG A 23 0.37 18.06 -2.39
N GLU A 24 -0.09 16.89 -1.96
CA GLU A 24 -0.57 16.67 -0.59
C GLU A 24 0.54 16.23 0.35
N CYS A 25 1.49 15.42 -0.13
CA CYS A 25 2.50 14.75 0.70
C CYS A 25 3.91 15.36 0.60
N GLY A 26 4.14 16.31 -0.31
CA GLY A 26 5.49 16.76 -0.67
C GLY A 26 6.35 15.62 -1.23
N GLU A 27 7.67 15.75 -1.10
CA GLU A 27 8.64 14.73 -1.51
C GLU A 27 8.46 13.37 -0.80
N ASP A 28 7.66 13.32 0.28
CA ASP A 28 7.40 12.11 1.07
C ASP A 28 6.22 11.27 0.55
N TYR A 29 5.60 11.61 -0.60
CA TYR A 29 4.46 10.85 -1.15
C TYR A 29 4.74 9.34 -1.26
N LEU A 30 5.97 8.95 -1.65
CA LEU A 30 6.34 7.55 -1.76
C LEU A 30 6.58 6.91 -0.39
N THR A 31 7.16 7.64 0.56
CA THR A 31 7.27 7.22 1.96
C THR A 31 5.87 6.93 2.53
N HIS A 32 4.91 7.82 2.28
CA HIS A 32 3.52 7.68 2.71
C HIS A 32 2.84 6.47 2.08
N ALA A 33 3.02 6.26 0.77
CA ALA A 33 2.46 5.10 0.08
C ALA A 33 2.98 3.77 0.65
N ILE A 34 4.30 3.66 0.85
CA ILE A 34 4.93 2.46 1.41
C ILE A 34 4.48 2.22 2.85
N CYS A 35 4.48 3.26 3.69
CA CYS A 35 4.05 3.14 5.09
C CYS A 35 2.56 2.79 5.20
N CYS A 36 1.72 3.36 4.33
CA CYS A 36 0.30 3.04 4.28
C CYS A 36 0.06 1.59 3.86
N GLY A 37 0.77 1.10 2.84
CA GLY A 37 0.67 -0.29 2.41
C GLY A 37 1.10 -1.28 3.51
N GLU A 38 2.19 -0.99 4.21
CA GLU A 38 2.65 -1.82 5.34
C GLU A 38 1.70 -1.75 6.54
N LEU A 39 1.10 -0.58 6.80
CA LEU A 39 0.06 -0.45 7.83
C LEU A 39 -1.18 -1.29 7.48
N MET A 40 -1.62 -1.25 6.23
CA MET A 40 -2.73 -2.05 5.72
C MET A 40 -2.42 -3.55 5.83
N ARG A 41 -1.19 -3.96 5.48
CA ARG A 41 -0.72 -5.35 5.64
C ARG A 41 -0.78 -5.81 7.10
N ALA A 42 -0.28 -4.99 8.02
CA ALA A 42 -0.29 -5.30 9.45
C ALA A 42 -1.71 -5.34 10.03
N LEU A 43 -2.58 -4.40 9.62
CA LEU A 43 -4.00 -4.41 9.99
C LEU A 43 -4.72 -5.66 9.47
N GLY A 44 -4.48 -6.04 8.21
CA GLY A 44 -5.03 -7.26 7.62
C GLY A 44 -4.62 -8.52 8.40
N HIS A 45 -3.36 -8.57 8.86
CA HIS A 45 -2.89 -9.65 9.71
C HIS A 45 -3.59 -9.69 11.08
N ALA A 46 -3.73 -8.54 11.75
CA ALA A 46 -4.44 -8.45 13.03
C ALA A 46 -5.91 -8.89 12.90
N LEU A 47 -6.60 -8.41 11.86
CA LEU A 47 -7.98 -8.81 11.57
C LEU A 47 -8.10 -10.31 11.27
N GLN A 48 -7.15 -10.90 10.54
CA GLN A 48 -7.15 -12.34 10.26
C GLN A 48 -7.06 -13.18 11.54
N ILE A 49 -6.36 -12.69 12.57
CA ILE A 49 -6.32 -13.34 13.89
C ILE A 49 -7.70 -13.22 14.57
N GLU A 50 -8.30 -12.03 14.57
CA GLU A 50 -9.62 -11.78 15.18
C GLU A 50 -10.72 -12.69 14.60
N VAL A 51 -10.66 -12.96 13.30
CA VAL A 51 -11.70 -13.75 12.61
C VAL A 51 -11.33 -15.23 12.43
N ALA A 52 -10.21 -15.71 12.98
CA ALA A 52 -9.70 -17.06 12.74
C ALA A 52 -10.73 -18.17 13.07
N ASP A 53 -11.51 -18.00 14.14
CA ASP A 53 -12.52 -18.98 14.59
C ASP A 53 -13.89 -18.84 13.89
N SER A 54 -14.06 -17.81 13.05
CA SER A 54 -15.32 -17.56 12.34
C SER A 54 -15.49 -18.38 11.06
N GLY A 55 -14.43 -19.08 10.61
CA GLY A 55 -14.38 -19.74 9.31
C GLY A 55 -14.19 -18.77 8.12
N ILE A 56 -14.06 -17.46 8.37
CA ILE A 56 -13.79 -16.44 7.36
C ILE A 56 -12.28 -16.37 7.09
N THR A 57 -11.89 -16.44 5.81
CA THR A 57 -10.53 -16.12 5.37
C THR A 57 -10.49 -14.69 4.86
N LEU A 58 -9.66 -13.85 5.47
CA LEU A 58 -9.38 -12.49 5.04
C LEU A 58 -8.08 -12.48 4.22
N GLN A 59 -8.18 -12.14 2.94
CA GLN A 59 -7.01 -11.94 2.09
C GLN A 59 -6.90 -10.47 1.71
N LEU A 60 -5.72 -9.90 1.92
CA LEU A 60 -5.40 -8.54 1.48
C LEU A 60 -4.31 -8.60 0.42
N GLN A 61 -4.64 -8.07 -0.75
CA GLN A 61 -3.78 -8.01 -1.91
C GLN A 61 -3.35 -6.57 -2.15
N LEU A 62 -2.04 -6.33 -2.14
CA LEU A 62 -1.46 -4.99 -2.18
C LEU A 62 -0.43 -4.87 -3.31
N GLY A 63 -0.63 -3.89 -4.18
CA GLY A 63 0.28 -3.49 -5.24
C GLY A 63 0.50 -1.98 -5.22
N LEU A 64 1.72 -1.55 -5.48
CA LEU A 64 2.12 -0.15 -5.53
C LEU A 64 2.96 0.12 -6.78
N THR A 65 2.51 1.07 -7.58
CA THR A 65 3.17 1.56 -8.78
C THR A 65 3.43 3.06 -8.67
N LEU A 66 4.32 3.57 -9.52
CA LEU A 66 4.58 4.99 -9.66
C LEU A 66 4.01 5.48 -11.00
N GLY A 67 3.28 6.59 -10.99
CA GLY A 67 2.75 7.20 -12.21
C GLY A 67 3.10 8.68 -12.28
N SER A 68 3.03 9.23 -13.48
CA SER A 68 3.10 10.68 -13.74
C SER A 68 1.73 11.18 -14.18
N ASP A 69 1.51 12.49 -14.02
CA ASP A 69 0.35 13.20 -14.58
C ASP A 69 -1.02 12.65 -14.10
N LEU A 70 -1.05 12.05 -12.91
CA LEU A 70 -2.25 11.45 -12.32
C LEU A 70 -3.14 12.46 -11.59
N GLU A 71 -2.61 13.65 -11.27
CA GLU A 71 -3.28 14.64 -10.42
C GLU A 71 -4.56 15.21 -11.06
N GLU A 72 -4.50 15.49 -12.36
CA GLU A 72 -5.60 16.14 -13.08
C GLU A 72 -6.68 15.15 -13.54
N LEU A 73 -6.44 13.85 -13.38
CA LEU A 73 -7.35 12.83 -13.86
C LEU A 73 -8.60 12.74 -13.00
N GLY A 74 -9.76 12.73 -13.65
CA GLY A 74 -10.99 12.34 -12.99
C GLY A 74 -10.94 10.87 -12.55
N GLN A 75 -11.78 10.48 -11.58
CA GLN A 75 -11.78 9.09 -11.06
C GLN A 75 -11.87 8.03 -12.17
N ALA A 76 -12.70 8.25 -13.20
CA ALA A 76 -12.81 7.28 -14.30
C ALA A 76 -11.53 7.16 -15.13
N GLU A 77 -10.84 8.28 -15.38
CA GLU A 77 -9.59 8.32 -16.15
C GLU A 77 -8.43 7.76 -15.33
N LEU A 78 -8.36 8.10 -14.04
CA LEU A 78 -7.36 7.55 -13.11
C LEU A 78 -7.40 6.02 -13.09
N LEU A 79 -8.60 5.43 -13.09
CA LEU A 79 -8.79 3.97 -13.10
C LEU A 79 -8.39 3.30 -14.42
N LEU A 80 -8.36 4.07 -15.50
CA LEU A 80 -7.92 3.61 -16.81
C LEU A 80 -6.44 3.95 -17.08
N SER A 81 -5.77 4.65 -16.16
CA SER A 81 -4.34 4.94 -16.27
C SER A 81 -3.51 3.66 -16.19
N ASP A 82 -2.42 3.60 -16.95
CA ASP A 82 -1.52 2.46 -16.96
C ASP A 82 -1.01 2.15 -15.54
N SER A 83 -0.70 3.18 -14.75
CA SER A 83 -0.22 2.98 -13.37
C SER A 83 -1.26 2.33 -12.46
N ALA A 84 -2.54 2.69 -12.58
CA ALA A 84 -3.60 2.07 -11.79
C ALA A 84 -3.88 0.62 -12.23
N LEU A 85 -3.87 0.38 -13.54
CA LEU A 85 -4.05 -0.96 -14.11
C LEU A 85 -2.88 -1.89 -13.72
N ASP A 86 -1.65 -1.38 -13.78
CA ASP A 86 -0.45 -2.09 -13.36
C ASP A 86 -0.46 -2.37 -11.85
N ALA A 87 -0.92 -1.43 -11.01
CA ALA A 87 -1.06 -1.66 -9.57
C ALA A 87 -2.07 -2.77 -9.28
N LEU A 88 -3.20 -2.77 -9.98
CA LEU A 88 -4.22 -3.80 -9.86
C LEU A 88 -3.69 -5.16 -10.32
N ALA A 89 -3.02 -5.22 -11.48
CA ALA A 89 -2.38 -6.43 -11.98
C ALA A 89 -1.33 -6.97 -10.99
N LEU A 90 -0.46 -6.09 -10.49
CA LEU A 90 0.57 -6.44 -9.52
C LEU A 90 -0.03 -6.98 -8.22
N SER A 91 -1.11 -6.35 -7.71
CA SER A 91 -1.75 -6.77 -6.45
C SER A 91 -2.29 -8.21 -6.50
N GLN A 92 -2.72 -8.70 -7.67
CA GLN A 92 -3.20 -10.08 -7.84
C GLN A 92 -2.13 -11.14 -7.55
N HIS A 93 -0.85 -10.77 -7.62
CA HIS A 93 0.27 -11.65 -7.28
C HIS A 93 0.66 -11.57 -5.79
N SER A 94 0.04 -10.67 -5.03
CA SER A 94 0.33 -10.48 -3.61
C SER A 94 -0.10 -11.69 -2.79
N ARG A 95 0.84 -12.19 -1.98
CA ARG A 95 0.60 -13.22 -0.95
C ARG A 95 0.78 -12.60 0.44
N ASN A 96 -0.06 -11.60 0.74
CA ASN A 96 0.00 -10.79 1.97
C ASN A 96 1.30 -9.98 2.10
N LEU A 97 1.91 -9.58 0.99
CA LEU A 97 3.06 -8.67 0.96
C LEU A 97 2.70 -7.44 0.13
N LEU A 98 3.23 -6.27 0.50
CA LEU A 98 3.19 -5.11 -0.38
C LEU A 98 4.14 -5.35 -1.56
N LEU A 99 3.56 -5.58 -2.73
CA LEU A 99 4.30 -5.70 -3.98
C LEU A 99 4.50 -4.32 -4.60
N VAL A 100 5.69 -4.09 -5.14
CA VAL A 100 6.08 -2.82 -5.77
C VAL A 100 6.68 -3.07 -7.14
N GLU A 101 6.44 -2.16 -8.07
CA GLU A 101 7.10 -2.19 -9.38
C GLU A 101 8.58 -1.84 -9.31
N GLN A 102 9.30 -2.06 -10.42
CA GLN A 102 10.74 -1.83 -10.50
C GLN A 102 11.15 -0.38 -10.20
N ARG A 103 10.39 0.62 -10.68
CA ARG A 103 10.73 2.04 -10.43
C ARG A 103 10.66 2.38 -8.94
N VAL A 104 9.63 1.92 -8.24
CA VAL A 104 9.52 2.06 -6.78
C VAL A 104 10.64 1.31 -6.06
N ALA A 105 10.99 0.10 -6.51
CA ALA A 105 12.07 -0.68 -5.92
C ALA A 105 13.46 -0.05 -6.08
N GLN A 106 13.65 0.73 -7.16
CA GLN A 106 14.91 1.41 -7.47
C GLN A 106 14.98 2.83 -6.90
N ASP A 107 13.86 3.39 -6.45
CA ASP A 107 13.79 4.73 -5.89
C ASP A 107 14.71 4.87 -4.66
N THR A 108 15.44 5.99 -4.61
CA THR A 108 16.46 6.21 -3.59
C THR A 108 15.83 6.40 -2.21
N LEU A 109 14.73 7.15 -2.13
CA LEU A 109 14.04 7.42 -0.87
C LEU A 109 13.37 6.14 -0.35
N ALA A 110 12.68 5.40 -1.22
CA ALA A 110 12.05 4.12 -0.89
C ALA A 110 13.05 3.13 -0.27
N ARG A 111 14.25 3.01 -0.84
CA ARG A 111 15.32 2.13 -0.33
C ARG A 111 15.93 2.59 0.99
N GLN A 112 15.83 3.88 1.32
CA GLN A 112 16.19 4.39 2.65
C GLN A 112 15.09 4.12 3.68
N ARG A 113 13.84 3.90 3.24
CA ARG A 113 12.68 3.69 4.14
C ARG A 113 12.34 2.23 4.33
N ALA A 114 12.68 1.37 3.38
CA ALA A 114 12.30 -0.04 3.40
C ALA A 114 13.38 -0.95 2.80
N ARG A 115 13.44 -2.18 3.33
CA ARG A 115 14.16 -3.27 2.67
C ARG A 115 13.25 -3.85 1.59
N ILE A 116 13.62 -3.64 0.34
CA ILE A 116 12.89 -4.11 -0.84
C ILE A 116 13.69 -5.24 -1.49
N ARG A 117 13.03 -6.36 -1.80
CA ARG A 117 13.66 -7.53 -2.42
C ARG A 117 12.92 -7.92 -3.70
N PRO A 118 13.63 -8.21 -4.81
CA PRO A 118 13.01 -8.73 -6.02
C PRO A 118 12.32 -10.08 -5.77
N ILE A 119 11.24 -10.32 -6.51
CA ILE A 119 10.53 -11.61 -6.53
C ILE A 119 10.64 -12.25 -7.92
N ALA A 120 10.45 -13.56 -7.98
CA ALA A 120 10.61 -14.31 -9.23
C ALA A 120 9.42 -14.15 -10.19
N SER A 121 8.24 -13.78 -9.66
CA SER A 121 7.02 -13.63 -10.45
C SER A 121 6.07 -12.66 -9.74
N PRO A 122 5.52 -11.64 -10.43
CA PRO A 122 5.76 -11.32 -11.85
C PRO A 122 7.16 -10.72 -12.09
N GLU A 123 7.62 -10.74 -13.34
CA GLU A 123 8.91 -10.15 -13.72
C GLU A 123 8.92 -8.64 -13.43
N GLY A 124 10.07 -8.11 -12.99
CA GLY A 124 10.22 -6.69 -12.62
C GLY A 124 9.59 -6.30 -11.29
N ALA A 125 8.87 -7.20 -10.62
CA ALA A 125 8.30 -6.93 -9.31
C ALA A 125 9.28 -7.16 -8.16
N SER A 126 9.06 -6.43 -7.08
CA SER A 126 9.70 -6.63 -5.78
C SER A 126 8.66 -6.65 -4.67
N CYS A 127 9.05 -7.11 -3.48
CA CYS A 127 8.25 -6.96 -2.28
C CYS A 127 8.97 -6.09 -1.25
N VAL A 128 8.19 -5.36 -0.47
CA VAL A 128 8.66 -4.75 0.78
C VAL A 128 8.75 -5.86 1.83
N GLU A 129 9.97 -6.18 2.28
CA GLU A 129 10.18 -7.19 3.32
C GLU A 129 9.93 -6.63 4.73
N ARG A 130 10.39 -5.39 4.94
CA ARG A 130 10.21 -4.64 6.18
C ARG A 130 10.51 -3.17 5.97
N LEU A 131 9.93 -2.32 6.80
CA LEU A 131 10.38 -0.94 6.95
C LEU A 131 11.69 -0.87 7.76
N LEU A 132 12.46 0.18 7.51
CA LEU A 132 13.66 0.54 8.27
C LEU A 132 13.29 1.56 9.36
N ASP A 133 14.15 1.77 10.35
CA ASP A 133 13.88 2.74 11.40
C ASP A 133 13.74 4.17 10.83
N PRO A 134 12.84 5.01 11.39
CA PRO A 134 12.02 4.79 12.59
C PRO A 134 10.62 4.21 12.32
N TYR A 135 10.30 3.85 11.08
CA TYR A 135 8.93 3.60 10.65
C TYR A 135 8.23 2.41 11.33
N PRO A 136 8.89 1.27 11.64
CA PRO A 136 8.23 0.18 12.38
C PRO A 136 7.58 0.64 13.67
N ALA A 137 8.29 1.41 14.50
CA ALA A 137 7.77 1.93 15.77
C ALA A 137 6.63 2.94 15.57
N LEU A 138 6.64 3.70 14.46
CA LEU A 138 5.54 4.60 14.11
C LEU A 138 4.29 3.80 13.72
N LEU A 139 4.44 2.76 12.90
CA LEU A 139 3.33 1.90 12.46
C LEU A 139 2.70 1.16 13.64
N GLU A 140 3.51 0.62 14.56
CA GLU A 140 3.01 -0.04 15.77
C GLU A 140 2.11 0.89 16.58
N ARG A 141 2.54 2.14 16.83
CA ARG A 141 1.73 3.14 17.53
C ARG A 141 0.44 3.48 16.81
N GLN A 142 0.45 3.51 15.48
CA GLN A 142 -0.74 3.77 14.67
C GLN A 142 -1.74 2.62 14.76
N LEU A 143 -1.26 1.36 14.69
CA LEU A 143 -2.11 0.18 14.86
C LEU A 143 -2.77 0.15 16.23
N THR A 144 -2.01 0.42 17.30
CA THR A 144 -2.59 0.50 18.66
C THR A 144 -3.73 1.53 18.73
N ARG A 145 -3.52 2.74 18.20
CA ARG A 145 -4.56 3.79 18.18
C ARG A 145 -5.79 3.37 17.38
N MET A 146 -5.61 2.65 16.27
CA MET A 146 -6.72 2.14 15.48
C MET A 146 -7.52 1.08 16.22
N HIS A 147 -6.87 0.20 16.99
CA HIS A 147 -7.56 -0.77 17.84
C HIS A 147 -8.35 -0.08 18.96
N ASP A 148 -7.74 0.89 19.65
CA ASP A 148 -8.39 1.62 20.74
C ASP A 148 -9.64 2.39 20.26
N SER A 149 -9.59 2.93 19.04
CA SER A 149 -10.71 3.66 18.42
C SER A 149 -11.86 2.76 17.99
N ARG A 150 -11.63 1.45 17.81
CA ARG A 150 -12.68 0.46 17.45
C ARG A 150 -13.34 -0.16 18.69
N ALA A 151 -12.70 -0.05 19.86
CA ALA A 151 -13.23 -0.56 21.12
C ALA A 151 -14.24 0.39 21.80
N HIS A 152 -14.45 1.58 21.22
CA HIS A 152 -15.43 2.60 21.65
C HIS A 152 -16.48 2.79 20.56
#